data_AF-A0A931XQ98-F1
#
_entry.id   AF-A0A931XQ98-F1
#
_cell.length_a   1.000
_cell.length_b   1.000
_cell.length_c   1.000
_cell.angle_alpha   90.00
_cell.angle_beta   90.00
_cell.angle_gamma   90.00
#
_symmetry.space_group_name_H-M   'P 1'
#
loop_
_entity.id
_entity.type
_entity.pdbx_description
1 polymer ?
#
loop_
_entity_poly.entity_id
_entity_poly.type
_entity_poly.pdbx_seq_one_letter_code
_entity_poly.pdbx_strand_id
1 'polypeptide(L)'
;KFNPTKYNFFNAAVAMNEYSEPPDYSAGPVWAIFDAGAVEREKWKVAPPHVDPDGYFFSAKTLAELAAAIKNPYQAKPVDGAALQATVERYNSFVDSGADLDFGKPQPRHKIQTPPFCAAWATPLVHDSRAGLRINAQCQVMDMNGEVIPGLYCAGESAGGFNQHGLGRCTTQGYIAGKNAAAERPDR
;
A
#
# COMPACT_ATOMS: atom_id res chain seq x y z
N LYS A 1 1.94 -22.22 -7.79
CA LYS A 1 2.97 -22.57 -6.78
C LYS A 1 3.32 -21.32 -5.99
N PHE A 2 3.06 -21.32 -4.69
CA PHE A 2 3.53 -20.25 -3.79
C PHE A 2 5.06 -20.34 -3.68
N ASN A 3 5.75 -19.24 -3.96
CA ASN A 3 7.20 -19.14 -3.75
C ASN A 3 7.42 -18.16 -2.60
N PRO A 4 7.78 -18.63 -1.39
CA PRO A 4 7.89 -17.78 -0.20
C PRO A 4 8.93 -16.66 -0.35
N THR A 5 9.84 -16.72 -1.33
CA THR A 5 10.86 -15.68 -1.56
C THR A 5 10.45 -14.61 -2.58
N LYS A 6 9.33 -14.80 -3.31
CA LYS A 6 8.89 -13.87 -4.38
C LYS A 6 8.49 -12.48 -3.86
N TYR A 7 8.19 -12.39 -2.57
CA TYR A 7 7.67 -11.18 -1.94
C TYR A 7 8.63 -10.58 -0.90
N ASN A 8 9.92 -10.90 -0.99
CA ASN A 8 10.95 -10.37 -0.09
C ASN A 8 11.06 -8.84 -0.12
N PHE A 9 10.54 -8.18 -1.15
CA PHE A 9 10.52 -6.71 -1.21
C PHE A 9 9.67 -6.07 -0.11
N PHE A 10 8.71 -6.80 0.50
CA PHE A 10 8.01 -6.31 1.70
C PHE A 10 8.96 -6.20 2.90
N ASN A 11 10.03 -7.00 2.95
CA ASN A 11 11.03 -6.92 4.01
C ASN A 11 11.69 -5.54 4.05
N ALA A 12 11.82 -4.84 2.91
CA ALA A 12 12.32 -3.47 2.90
C ALA A 12 11.42 -2.50 3.71
N ALA A 13 10.11 -2.77 3.75
CA ALA A 13 9.13 -1.97 4.47
C ALA A 13 8.91 -2.40 5.93
N VAL A 14 9.35 -3.60 6.31
CA VAL A 14 9.20 -4.13 7.68
C VAL A 14 10.52 -4.50 8.34
N ALA A 15 11.64 -4.07 7.76
CA ALA A 15 12.96 -4.30 8.32
C ALA A 15 13.05 -3.63 9.69
N MET A 16 13.49 -4.40 10.68
CA MET A 16 13.84 -3.86 11.99
C MET A 16 14.96 -2.85 11.81
N ASN A 17 14.80 -1.67 12.39
CA ASN A 17 15.86 -0.67 12.42
C ASN A 17 16.80 -0.93 13.61
N GLU A 18 17.89 -0.20 13.66
CA GLU A 18 18.95 -0.33 14.68
C GLU A 18 18.49 -0.09 16.13
N TYR A 19 17.27 0.40 16.35
CA TYR A 19 16.64 0.62 17.67
C TYR A 19 15.46 -0.29 17.96
N SER A 20 15.24 -1.30 17.11
CA SER A 20 14.24 -2.33 17.36
C SER A 20 14.73 -3.27 18.46
N GLU A 21 14.41 -2.95 19.72
CA GLU A 21 14.86 -3.69 20.90
C GLU A 21 13.74 -4.56 21.52
N PRO A 22 14.07 -5.65 22.23
CA PRO A 22 13.10 -6.43 23.00
C PRO A 22 12.35 -5.56 24.05
N PRO A 23 11.07 -5.87 24.37
CA PRO A 23 10.24 -6.93 23.80
C PRO A 23 9.57 -6.55 22.46
N ASP A 24 9.56 -5.26 22.12
CA ASP A 24 8.75 -4.68 21.05
C ASP A 24 9.61 -4.35 19.82
N TYR A 25 9.78 -5.34 18.96
CA TYR A 25 10.47 -5.14 17.68
C TYR A 25 9.59 -4.35 16.71
N SER A 26 10.08 -3.22 16.20
CA SER A 26 9.35 -2.34 15.29
C SER A 26 10.25 -1.74 14.23
N ALA A 27 9.72 -1.62 13.01
CA ALA A 27 10.38 -0.88 11.93
C ALA A 27 10.32 0.65 12.17
N GLY A 28 9.43 1.12 13.05
CA GLY A 28 9.14 2.54 13.21
C GLY A 28 8.43 3.14 11.99
N PRO A 29 8.40 4.47 11.85
CA PRO A 29 7.90 5.14 10.66
C PRO A 29 8.66 4.72 9.39
N VAL A 30 7.92 4.30 8.38
CA VAL A 30 8.47 3.93 7.07
C VAL A 30 8.26 5.10 6.11
N TRP A 31 9.31 5.45 5.38
CA TRP A 31 9.33 6.61 4.47
C TRP A 31 9.45 6.16 3.02
N ALA A 32 8.53 6.62 2.17
CA ALA A 32 8.70 6.57 0.73
C ALA A 32 9.65 7.69 0.30
N ILE A 33 10.86 7.33 -0.14
CA ILE A 33 11.86 8.26 -0.65
C ILE A 33 11.79 8.29 -2.17
N PHE A 34 11.65 9.48 -2.75
CA PHE A 34 11.59 9.70 -4.19
C PHE A 34 12.10 11.09 -4.56
N ASP A 35 12.08 11.42 -5.84
CA ASP A 35 12.70 12.63 -6.38
C ASP A 35 11.79 13.37 -7.37
N ALA A 36 12.23 14.52 -7.87
CA ALA A 36 11.45 15.33 -8.80
C ALA A 36 11.17 14.61 -10.13
N GLY A 37 12.08 13.72 -10.57
CA GLY A 37 11.87 12.90 -11.75
C GLY A 37 10.70 11.91 -11.57
N ALA A 38 10.52 11.36 -10.37
CA ALA A 38 9.34 10.56 -10.04
C ALA A 38 8.06 11.40 -10.02
N VAL A 39 8.10 12.60 -9.43
CA VAL A 39 6.95 13.51 -9.38
C VAL A 39 6.44 13.86 -10.78
N GLU A 40 7.35 14.23 -11.68
CA GLU A 40 7.01 14.57 -13.07
C GLU A 40 6.45 13.35 -13.83
N ARG A 41 7.14 12.21 -13.76
CA ARG A 41 6.75 10.99 -14.48
C ARG A 41 5.38 10.48 -14.05
N GLU A 42 5.12 10.45 -12.75
CA GLU A 42 3.88 9.91 -12.18
C GLU A 42 2.77 10.97 -12.04
N LYS A 43 3.07 12.23 -12.41
CA LYS A 43 2.15 13.39 -12.30
C LYS A 43 1.63 13.59 -10.88
N TRP A 44 2.48 13.35 -9.88
CA TRP A 44 2.11 13.52 -8.48
C TRP A 44 2.00 14.99 -8.10
N LYS A 45 1.03 15.29 -7.24
CA LYS A 45 0.84 16.63 -6.68
C LYS A 45 1.48 16.66 -5.30
N VAL A 46 2.67 17.23 -5.23
CA VAL A 46 3.51 17.28 -4.01
C VAL A 46 3.49 18.65 -3.33
N ALA A 47 2.36 19.34 -3.42
CA ALA A 47 2.12 20.62 -2.79
C ALA A 47 0.75 20.60 -2.07
N PRO A 48 0.56 21.41 -1.02
CA PRO A 48 -0.74 21.56 -0.37
C PRO A 48 -1.86 21.86 -1.38
N PRO A 49 -3.07 21.32 -1.19
CA PRO A 49 -3.55 20.53 -0.04
C PRO A 49 -3.30 19.01 -0.19
N HIS A 50 -2.49 18.57 -1.15
CA HIS A 50 -2.32 17.15 -1.46
C HIS A 50 -1.29 16.43 -0.58
N VAL A 51 -0.50 17.20 0.16
CA VAL A 51 0.52 16.71 1.10
C VAL A 51 0.44 17.49 2.40
N ASP A 52 0.95 16.88 3.47
CA ASP A 52 1.02 17.44 4.81
C ASP A 52 2.47 17.83 5.15
N PRO A 53 2.88 19.10 4.90
CA PRO A 53 4.24 19.57 5.16
C PRO A 53 4.56 19.68 6.66
N ASP A 54 3.55 19.65 7.53
CA ASP A 54 3.71 19.87 8.97
C ASP A 54 3.82 18.55 9.78
N GLY A 55 3.68 17.39 9.12
CA GLY A 55 3.73 16.11 9.82
C GLY A 55 4.30 14.93 9.03
N TYR A 56 3.94 14.79 7.74
CA TYR A 56 4.08 13.51 7.04
C TYR A 56 4.67 13.61 5.62
N PHE A 57 5.07 14.80 5.20
CA PHE A 57 5.70 15.05 3.90
C PHE A 57 6.83 16.05 4.02
N PHE A 58 8.03 15.67 3.59
CA PHE A 58 9.22 16.53 3.60
C PHE A 58 9.83 16.61 2.21
N SER A 59 10.44 17.75 1.87
CA SER A 59 11.24 17.89 0.66
C SER A 59 12.48 18.74 0.90
N ALA A 60 13.56 18.43 0.19
CA ALA A 60 14.82 19.17 0.29
C ALA A 60 15.64 19.06 -1.01
N LYS A 61 16.68 19.89 -1.15
CA LYS A 61 17.54 19.87 -2.35
C LYS A 61 18.58 18.77 -2.30
N THR A 62 18.89 18.25 -1.12
CA THR A 62 19.83 17.14 -0.92
C THR A 62 19.25 16.08 0.01
N LEU A 63 19.76 14.84 -0.07
CA LEU A 63 19.33 13.78 0.84
C LEU A 63 19.72 14.06 2.30
N ALA A 64 20.86 14.72 2.54
CA ALA A 64 21.27 15.14 3.88
C ALA A 64 20.30 16.17 4.48
N GLU A 65 19.89 17.17 3.70
CA GLU A 65 18.87 18.13 4.13
C GLU A 65 17.50 17.46 4.32
N LEU A 66 17.15 16.49 3.46
CA LEU A 66 15.89 15.73 3.59
C LEU A 66 15.87 14.94 4.89
N ALA A 67 16.95 14.22 5.20
CA ALA A 67 17.09 13.47 6.45
C ALA A 67 16.96 14.37 7.68
N ALA A 68 17.58 15.56 7.66
CA ALA A 68 17.46 16.55 8.73
C ALA A 68 16.06 17.18 8.85
N ALA A 69 15.33 17.28 7.73
CA ALA A 69 13.98 17.83 7.70
C ALA A 69 12.93 16.85 8.25
N ILE A 70 13.13 15.55 8.08
CA ILE A 70 12.21 14.50 8.55
C ILE A 70 12.04 14.59 10.07
N LYS A 71 10.81 14.88 10.50
CA LYS A 71 10.40 14.89 11.91
C LYS A 71 9.08 14.18 12.06
N ASN A 72 9.02 13.18 12.93
CA ASN A 72 7.79 12.44 13.22
C ASN A 72 7.78 12.03 14.71
N PRO A 73 6.68 12.26 15.45
CA PRO A 73 6.62 11.94 16.89
C PRO A 73 6.76 10.44 17.18
N TYR A 74 6.50 9.58 16.20
CA TYR A 74 6.65 8.12 16.31
C TYR A 74 8.04 7.64 15.91
N GLN A 75 8.94 8.56 15.53
CA GLN A 75 10.30 8.24 15.13
C GLN A 75 11.25 8.40 16.32
N ALA A 76 11.76 7.28 16.83
CA ALA A 76 12.63 7.26 18.00
C ALA A 76 13.95 8.03 17.79
N LYS A 77 14.52 7.97 16.58
CA LYS A 77 15.76 8.66 16.21
C LYS A 77 15.67 9.34 14.85
N PRO A 78 16.33 10.50 14.67
CA PRO A 78 16.41 11.16 13.37
C PRO A 78 16.93 10.22 12.27
N VAL A 79 16.51 10.43 11.03
CA VAL A 79 17.10 9.71 9.89
C VAL A 79 18.56 10.14 9.76
N ASP A 80 19.49 9.19 9.74
CA ASP A 80 20.90 9.48 9.49
C ASP A 80 21.10 9.83 8.00
N GLY A 81 21.64 11.02 7.74
CA GLY A 81 21.82 11.51 6.37
C GLY A 81 22.84 10.72 5.55
N ALA A 82 23.89 10.19 6.18
CA ALA A 82 24.90 9.38 5.50
C ALA A 82 24.35 8.00 5.16
N ALA A 83 23.59 7.38 6.07
CA ALA A 83 22.88 6.13 5.84
C ALA A 83 21.83 6.27 4.73
N LEU A 84 21.07 7.38 4.71
CA LEU A 84 20.10 7.66 3.64
C LEU A 84 20.80 7.82 2.28
N GLN A 85 21.88 8.59 2.23
CA GLN A 85 22.69 8.76 1.02
C GLN A 85 23.20 7.41 0.49
N ALA A 86 23.83 6.60 1.36
CA ALA A 86 24.36 5.30 0.99
C ALA A 86 23.24 4.33 0.52
N THR A 87 22.07 4.40 1.14
CA THR A 87 20.89 3.60 0.74
C THR A 87 20.41 3.98 -0.66
N VAL A 88 20.31 5.28 -0.96
CA VAL A 88 19.91 5.74 -2.30
C VAL A 88 20.94 5.37 -3.36
N GLU A 89 22.24 5.53 -3.07
CA GLU A 89 23.31 5.11 -3.97
C GLU A 89 23.27 3.61 -4.24
N ARG A 90 23.06 2.81 -3.19
CA ARG A 90 22.91 1.36 -3.31
C ARG A 90 21.71 0.99 -4.17
N TYR A 91 20.54 1.60 -3.94
CA TYR A 91 19.36 1.37 -4.78
C TYR A 91 19.59 1.80 -6.23
N ASN A 92 20.25 2.93 -6.48
CA ASN A 92 20.57 3.40 -7.82
C ASN A 92 21.49 2.42 -8.57
N SER A 93 22.40 1.74 -7.86
CA SER A 93 23.22 0.66 -8.45
C SER A 93 22.39 -0.55 -8.89
N PHE A 94 21.28 -0.84 -8.20
CA PHE A 94 20.35 -1.90 -8.60
C PHE A 94 19.54 -1.53 -9.84
N VAL A 95 19.26 -0.24 -10.04
CA VAL A 95 18.66 0.25 -11.29
C VAL A 95 19.63 0.04 -12.46
N ASP A 96 20.92 0.28 -12.26
CA ASP A 96 21.94 0.07 -13.30
C ASP A 96 22.14 -1.42 -13.62
N SER A 97 22.17 -2.28 -12.60
CA SER A 97 22.36 -3.72 -12.78
C SER A 97 21.09 -4.46 -13.21
N GLY A 98 19.92 -3.86 -12.99
CA GLY A 98 18.61 -4.47 -13.18
C GLY A 98 18.23 -5.49 -12.11
N ALA A 99 19.01 -5.62 -11.03
CA ALA A 99 18.80 -6.61 -9.98
C ALA A 99 18.96 -5.98 -8.58
N ASP A 100 17.91 -6.08 -7.76
CA ASP A 100 17.95 -5.76 -6.34
C ASP A 100 18.43 -6.99 -5.55
N LEU A 101 19.65 -6.90 -5.05
CA LEU A 101 20.32 -7.98 -4.31
C LEU A 101 19.97 -8.00 -2.82
N ASP A 102 19.33 -6.94 -2.31
CA ASP A 102 18.98 -6.85 -0.88
C ASP A 102 17.62 -7.48 -0.63
N PHE A 103 16.62 -7.12 -1.43
CA PHE A 103 15.23 -7.50 -1.19
C PHE A 103 14.56 -8.18 -2.37
N GLY A 104 15.26 -8.37 -3.49
CA GLY A 104 14.72 -9.08 -4.65
C GLY A 104 13.57 -8.34 -5.33
N LYS A 105 13.53 -6.99 -5.27
CA LYS A 105 12.61 -6.18 -6.06
C LYS A 105 12.68 -6.63 -7.53
N PRO A 106 11.57 -7.08 -8.15
CA PRO A 106 11.63 -7.71 -9.46
C PRO A 106 12.14 -6.81 -10.58
N GLN A 107 11.92 -5.49 -10.47
CA GLN A 107 12.29 -4.50 -11.48
C GLN A 107 12.61 -3.16 -10.82
N PRO A 108 13.86 -2.93 -10.37
CA PRO A 108 14.35 -1.58 -10.07
C PRO A 108 14.45 -0.80 -11.40
N ARG A 109 13.69 0.30 -11.55
CA ARG A 109 13.51 0.97 -12.86
C ARG A 109 14.05 2.39 -12.93
N HIS A 110 13.97 3.15 -11.85
CA HIS A 110 14.23 4.58 -11.86
C HIS A 110 15.16 4.92 -10.71
N LYS A 111 16.26 5.62 -11.03
CA LYS A 111 17.15 6.19 -10.03
C LYS A 111 16.46 7.32 -9.28
N ILE A 112 16.88 7.51 -8.04
CA ILE A 112 16.55 8.64 -7.17
C ILE A 112 17.78 9.55 -7.19
N GLN A 113 17.76 10.60 -8.00
CA GLN A 113 18.95 11.44 -8.25
C GLN A 113 18.63 12.89 -8.65
N THR A 114 17.37 13.22 -8.93
CA THR A 114 16.97 14.54 -9.43
C THR A 114 16.27 15.35 -8.34
N PRO A 115 16.93 16.36 -7.74
CA PRO A 115 16.31 17.15 -6.69
C PRO A 115 15.13 18.01 -7.19
N PRO A 116 14.21 18.44 -6.31
CA PRO A 116 14.15 18.11 -4.88
C PRO A 116 13.87 16.62 -4.60
N PHE A 117 14.43 16.12 -3.50
CA PHE A 117 14.12 14.82 -2.94
C PHE A 117 12.96 14.97 -1.96
N CYS A 118 12.08 13.97 -1.92
CA CYS A 118 10.89 13.96 -1.10
C CYS A 118 10.87 12.72 -0.21
N ALA A 119 10.33 12.88 1.00
CA ALA A 119 10.00 11.79 1.91
C ALA A 119 8.52 11.89 2.28
N ALA A 120 7.75 10.84 2.00
CA ALA A 120 6.35 10.74 2.39
C ALA A 120 6.17 9.58 3.38
N TRP A 121 5.49 9.81 4.50
CA TRP A 121 5.23 8.76 5.47
C TRP A 121 4.29 7.70 4.87
N ALA A 122 4.69 6.44 4.90
CA ALA A 122 3.95 5.33 4.33
C ALA A 122 3.86 4.21 5.37
N THR A 123 2.71 4.03 6.01
CA THR A 123 2.50 2.97 7.01
C THR A 123 1.48 1.95 6.50
N PRO A 124 1.64 0.65 6.81
CA PRO A 124 0.59 -0.33 6.55
C PRO A 124 -0.72 0.08 7.22
N LEU A 125 -1.79 0.15 6.44
CA LEU A 125 -3.14 0.44 6.92
C LEU A 125 -4.08 -0.68 6.51
N VAL A 126 -5.12 -0.91 7.32
CA VAL A 126 -6.23 -1.78 6.92
C VAL A 126 -6.89 -1.15 5.71
N HIS A 127 -6.82 -1.84 4.57
CA HIS A 127 -7.34 -1.32 3.31
C HIS A 127 -8.72 -1.88 2.99
N ASP A 128 -8.83 -3.21 2.88
CA ASP A 128 -10.06 -3.91 2.48
C ASP A 128 -10.26 -5.18 3.32
N SER A 129 -11.52 -5.60 3.47
CA SER A 129 -11.88 -6.89 4.06
C SER A 129 -12.26 -7.93 3.00
N ARG A 130 -11.68 -9.15 3.11
CA ARG A 130 -12.06 -10.30 2.25
C ARG A 130 -13.23 -11.12 2.80
N ALA A 131 -13.59 -10.84 4.05
CA ALA A 131 -14.74 -11.43 4.72
C ALA A 131 -16.00 -10.62 4.43
N GLY A 132 -17.15 -11.22 4.64
CA GLY A 132 -18.44 -10.59 4.42
C GLY A 132 -19.56 -11.62 4.39
N LEU A 133 -20.74 -11.18 3.97
CA LEU A 133 -21.90 -12.05 3.83
C LEU A 133 -21.64 -13.15 2.79
N ARG A 134 -21.96 -14.39 3.13
CA ARG A 134 -21.90 -15.50 2.19
C ARG A 134 -22.95 -15.27 1.10
N ILE A 135 -22.53 -15.31 -0.16
CA ILE A 135 -23.41 -15.18 -1.30
C ILE A 135 -23.24 -16.35 -2.28
N ASN A 136 -24.29 -16.64 -3.05
CA ASN A 136 -24.19 -17.48 -4.24
C ASN A 136 -23.78 -16.65 -5.47
N ALA A 137 -23.68 -17.29 -6.64
CA ALA A 137 -23.31 -16.62 -7.90
C ALA A 137 -24.32 -15.57 -8.39
N GLN A 138 -25.54 -15.59 -7.83
CA GLN A 138 -26.62 -14.65 -8.10
C GLN A 138 -26.61 -13.46 -7.12
N CYS A 139 -25.58 -13.36 -6.27
CA CYS A 139 -25.47 -12.35 -5.21
C CYS A 139 -26.57 -12.42 -4.14
N GLN A 140 -27.27 -13.55 -4.02
CA GLN A 140 -28.23 -13.78 -2.94
C GLN A 140 -27.48 -14.16 -1.66
N VAL A 141 -27.89 -13.57 -0.54
CA VAL A 141 -27.29 -13.87 0.77
C VAL A 141 -27.76 -15.25 1.23
N MET A 142 -26.82 -16.00 1.79
CA MET A 142 -27.05 -17.34 2.33
C MET A 142 -26.97 -17.31 3.85
N ASP A 143 -27.84 -18.06 4.51
CA ASP A 143 -27.80 -18.24 5.96
C ASP A 143 -26.67 -19.21 6.39
N MET A 144 -26.63 -19.53 7.68
CA MET A 144 -25.62 -20.42 8.26
C MET A 144 -25.80 -21.90 7.86
N ASN A 145 -26.98 -22.29 7.40
CA ASN A 145 -27.26 -23.63 6.87
C ASN A 145 -26.90 -23.75 5.39
N GLY A 146 -26.64 -22.61 4.73
CA GLY A 146 -26.39 -22.55 3.29
C GLY A 146 -27.66 -22.39 2.47
N GLU A 147 -28.77 -22.01 3.09
CA GLU A 147 -30.02 -21.71 2.41
C GLU A 147 -30.08 -20.23 1.99
N VAL A 148 -30.68 -19.96 0.83
CA VAL A 148 -30.88 -18.58 0.36
C VAL A 148 -31.88 -17.88 1.26
N ILE A 149 -31.57 -16.64 1.67
CA ILE A 149 -32.51 -15.74 2.33
C ILE A 149 -33.27 -14.97 1.24
N PRO A 150 -34.58 -15.21 1.02
CA PRO A 150 -35.33 -14.56 -0.05
C PRO A 150 -35.34 -13.04 0.09
N GLY A 151 -35.24 -12.34 -1.03
CA GLY A 151 -35.21 -10.87 -1.10
C GLY A 151 -33.93 -10.21 -0.57
N LEU A 152 -32.96 -10.96 -0.03
CA LEU A 152 -31.73 -10.38 0.51
C LEU A 152 -30.54 -10.62 -0.44
N TYR A 153 -29.99 -9.51 -0.95
CA TYR A 153 -28.85 -9.51 -1.86
C TYR A 153 -27.68 -8.73 -1.27
N CYS A 154 -26.47 -9.14 -1.62
CA CYS A 154 -25.24 -8.47 -1.22
C CYS A 154 -24.23 -8.43 -2.37
N ALA A 155 -23.52 -7.31 -2.49
CA ALA A 155 -22.54 -7.06 -3.55
C ALA A 155 -21.38 -6.21 -3.03
N GLY A 156 -20.28 -6.21 -3.77
CA GLY A 156 -19.11 -5.42 -3.43
C GLY A 156 -18.45 -5.95 -2.16
N GLU A 157 -17.79 -5.06 -1.42
CA GLU A 157 -16.94 -5.43 -0.28
C GLU A 157 -17.70 -6.07 0.89
N SER A 158 -19.00 -5.81 1.02
CA SER A 158 -19.86 -6.43 2.04
C SER A 158 -20.05 -7.94 1.83
N ALA A 159 -19.75 -8.48 0.65
CA ALA A 159 -19.82 -9.91 0.36
C ALA A 159 -18.51 -10.63 0.75
N GLY A 160 -18.60 -11.89 1.17
CA GLY A 160 -17.44 -12.73 1.46
C GLY A 160 -17.02 -13.61 0.29
N GLY A 161 -15.81 -14.16 0.34
CA GLY A 161 -15.43 -15.32 -0.48
C GLY A 161 -14.94 -15.04 -1.90
N PHE A 162 -14.73 -13.77 -2.27
CA PHE A 162 -14.17 -13.39 -3.58
C PHE A 162 -12.87 -12.60 -3.41
N ASN A 163 -11.76 -13.17 -3.90
CA ASN A 163 -10.41 -12.63 -3.69
C ASN A 163 -10.03 -11.48 -4.65
N GLN A 164 -11.00 -10.86 -5.33
CA GLN A 164 -10.76 -9.72 -6.22
C GLN A 164 -11.07 -8.40 -5.51
N HIS A 165 -10.13 -7.48 -5.60
CA HIS A 165 -10.24 -6.14 -5.02
C HIS A 165 -10.71 -5.10 -6.03
N GLY A 166 -11.27 -4.00 -5.50
CA GLY A 166 -11.55 -2.79 -6.26
C GLY A 166 -12.87 -2.77 -7.05
N LEU A 167 -13.03 -1.69 -7.83
CA LEU A 167 -14.30 -1.31 -8.46
C LEU A 167 -14.91 -2.36 -9.37
N GLY A 168 -14.09 -3.17 -10.06
CA GLY A 168 -14.59 -4.21 -10.96
C GLY A 168 -15.47 -5.25 -10.26
N ARG A 169 -15.14 -5.59 -9.01
CA ARG A 169 -15.98 -6.46 -8.17
C ARG A 169 -17.30 -5.77 -7.85
N CYS A 170 -17.24 -4.53 -7.37
CA CYS A 170 -18.41 -3.77 -6.95
C CYS A 170 -19.39 -3.52 -8.11
N THR A 171 -18.90 -3.15 -9.28
CA THR A 171 -19.75 -2.89 -10.45
C THR A 171 -20.38 -4.18 -10.99
N THR A 172 -19.60 -5.26 -11.08
CA THR A 172 -20.09 -6.55 -11.58
C THR A 172 -21.12 -7.16 -10.63
N GLN A 173 -20.79 -7.29 -9.33
CA GLN A 173 -21.71 -7.84 -8.35
C GLN A 173 -22.91 -6.92 -8.14
N GLY A 174 -22.72 -5.60 -8.16
CA GLY A 174 -23.83 -4.64 -8.05
C GLY A 174 -24.82 -4.78 -9.20
N TYR A 175 -24.33 -4.96 -10.43
CA TYR A 175 -25.18 -5.25 -11.58
C TYR A 175 -25.97 -6.56 -11.42
N ILE A 176 -25.30 -7.64 -11.01
CA ILE A 176 -25.92 -8.97 -10.80
C ILE A 176 -26.98 -8.89 -9.70
N ALA A 177 -26.61 -8.37 -8.53
CA ALA A 177 -27.49 -8.21 -7.38
C ALA A 177 -28.72 -7.36 -7.74
N GLY A 178 -28.52 -6.20 -8.36
CA GLY A 178 -29.62 -5.32 -8.75
C GLY A 178 -30.58 -5.96 -9.77
N LYS A 179 -30.04 -6.64 -10.79
CA LYS A 179 -30.86 -7.33 -11.79
C LYS A 179 -31.69 -8.45 -11.18
N ASN A 180 -31.09 -9.26 -10.31
CA ASN A 180 -31.78 -10.40 -9.69
C ASN A 180 -32.79 -9.94 -8.64
N ALA A 181 -32.42 -8.97 -7.79
CA ALA A 181 -33.34 -8.39 -6.82
C ALA A 181 -34.57 -7.76 -7.48
N ALA A 182 -34.40 -7.08 -8.63
CA ALA A 182 -35.52 -6.50 -9.38
C ALA A 182 -36.40 -7.55 -10.07
N ALA A 183 -35.83 -8.70 -10.45
CA ALA A 183 -36.56 -9.79 -11.09
C ALA A 183 -37.27 -10.70 -10.07
N GLU A 184 -36.77 -10.77 -8.84
CA GLU A 184 -37.37 -11.53 -7.76
C GLU A 184 -38.73 -10.94 -7.41
N ARG A 185 -39.75 -11.79 -7.43
CA ARG A 185 -41.07 -11.46 -6.93
C ARG A 185 -41.15 -12.10 -5.55
N PRO A 186 -40.92 -11.36 -4.46
CA PRO A 186 -41.18 -11.91 -3.15
C PRO A 186 -42.65 -12.32 -3.10
N ASP A 187 -42.92 -13.52 -2.60
CA ASP A 187 -44.27 -14.04 -2.44
C ASP A 187 -45.13 -12.95 -1.77
N ARG A 188 -46.16 -12.48 -2.49
CA ARG A 188 -47.13 -11.50 -1.99
C ARG A 188 -48.06 -12.14 -0.98
#